data_AF-A0A2G9QI66-F1
#
_entry.id   AF-A0A2G9QI66-F1
#
_cell.length_a   1.000
_cell.length_b   1.000
_cell.length_c   1.000
_cell.angle_alpha   90.00
_cell.angle_beta   90.00
_cell.angle_gamma   90.00
#
_symmetry.space_group_name_H-M   'P 1'
#
loop_
_entity.id
_entity.type
_entity.pdbx_description
1 polymer ?
#
loop_
_entity_poly.entity_id
_entity_poly.type
_entity_poly.pdbx_seq_one_letter_code
_entity_poly.pdbx_strand_id
1 'polypeptide(L)'
;LQNTKKIHRLSRHIHKSAMKVAVRSQDEETVTNSFASFIHGIRPRDLPDIVRHRSKRMMLDSIGVGLIGSTTHVSNIILKYCQDLHFCTYGNASLCSVYGQKGLKVSPTLAAYANGVAVHSMDFDDTWHPATHPSGAVLPALLALTQMVSQERRVTGEELLVAFNVGIEIQGRLMGFSKEANNIPKK
;
A
#
# COMPACT_ATOMS: atom_id res chain seq x y z
N LEU A 1 -32.13 24.60 -31.06
CA LEU A 1 -32.30 24.11 -32.45
C LEU A 1 -31.12 24.42 -33.39
N GLN A 2 -29.87 24.53 -32.90
CA GLN A 2 -28.70 24.74 -33.78
C GLN A 2 -27.50 23.81 -33.55
N ASN A 3 -27.52 22.89 -32.59
CA ASN A 3 -26.37 22.00 -32.35
C ASN A 3 -26.52 20.56 -32.87
N THR A 4 -27.69 20.18 -33.38
CA THR A 4 -27.96 18.82 -33.89
C THR A 4 -27.54 18.59 -35.34
N LYS A 5 -27.15 19.64 -36.08
CA LYS A 5 -26.83 19.53 -37.53
C LYS A 5 -25.34 19.35 -37.85
N LYS A 6 -24.42 19.48 -36.88
CA LYS A 6 -22.97 19.26 -37.11
C LYS A 6 -22.55 17.79 -37.06
N ILE A 7 -23.40 16.89 -36.57
CA ILE A 7 -23.09 15.46 -36.41
C ILE A 7 -23.30 14.66 -37.71
N HIS A 8 -24.09 15.17 -38.66
CA HIS A 8 -24.45 14.42 -39.87
C HIS A 8 -23.45 14.46 -41.04
N ARG A 9 -22.29 15.12 -40.91
CA ARG A 9 -21.35 15.31 -42.02
C ARG A 9 -19.92 14.77 -41.83
N LEU A 10 -19.72 13.84 -40.90
CA LEU A 10 -18.46 13.07 -40.77
C LEU A 10 -18.65 11.54 -40.91
N SER A 11 -19.73 11.09 -41.54
CA SER A 11 -20.09 9.68 -41.62
C SER A 11 -19.69 9.00 -42.93
N ARG A 12 -18.44 9.12 -43.40
CA ARG A 12 -18.04 8.35 -44.60
C ARG A 12 -16.93 7.31 -44.45
N HIS A 13 -16.09 7.31 -43.43
CA HIS A 13 -15.09 6.22 -43.29
C HIS A 13 -14.73 5.93 -41.83
N ILE A 14 -15.73 5.68 -40.99
CA ILE A 14 -15.50 5.10 -39.66
C ILE A 14 -16.13 3.71 -39.67
N HIS A 15 -15.27 2.68 -39.57
CA HIS A 15 -15.70 1.27 -39.50
C HIS A 15 -16.74 1.10 -38.37
N LYS A 16 -17.78 0.28 -38.59
CA LYS A 16 -18.83 -0.01 -37.58
C LYS A 16 -18.27 -0.39 -36.19
N SER A 17 -17.08 -1.01 -36.13
CA SER A 17 -16.37 -1.29 -34.87
C SER A 17 -15.93 -0.04 -34.11
N ALA A 18 -15.49 1.01 -34.80
CA ALA A 18 -15.11 2.28 -34.18
C ALA A 18 -16.33 3.08 -33.70
N MET A 19 -17.50 2.93 -34.33
CA MET A 19 -18.75 3.45 -33.77
C MET A 19 -19.20 2.70 -32.51
N LYS A 20 -18.95 1.38 -32.42
CA LYS A 20 -19.19 0.60 -31.19
C LYS A 20 -18.32 1.08 -30.01
N VAL A 21 -17.10 1.54 -30.29
CA VAL A 21 -16.19 2.13 -29.30
C VAL A 21 -16.60 3.57 -28.94
N ALA A 22 -17.03 4.37 -29.92
CA ALA A 22 -17.43 5.76 -29.71
C ALA A 22 -18.80 5.95 -29.02
N VAL A 23 -19.64 4.90 -29.00
CA VAL A 23 -20.99 4.91 -28.37
C VAL A 23 -20.99 4.28 -26.97
N ARG A 24 -19.83 3.89 -26.42
CA ARG A 24 -19.73 3.41 -25.04
C ARG A 24 -19.69 4.60 -24.07
N SER A 25 -20.81 5.28 -23.91
CA SER A 25 -20.99 6.38 -22.95
C SER A 25 -21.94 5.98 -21.83
N GLN A 26 -21.39 5.22 -20.88
CA GLN A 26 -21.59 5.29 -19.43
C GLN A 26 -20.34 4.65 -18.83
N ASP A 27 -19.81 5.20 -17.74
CA ASP A 27 -18.64 4.67 -17.03
C ASP A 27 -18.75 3.16 -16.82
N GLU A 28 -18.12 2.36 -17.68
CA GLU A 28 -17.94 0.94 -17.38
C GLU A 28 -16.94 0.88 -16.24
N GLU A 29 -17.44 0.55 -15.05
CA GLU A 29 -16.63 0.36 -13.87
C GLU A 29 -15.63 -0.78 -14.13
N THR A 30 -14.41 -0.41 -14.51
CA THR A 30 -13.32 -1.36 -14.66
C THR A 30 -12.83 -1.80 -13.28
N VAL A 31 -12.24 -2.99 -13.19
CA VAL A 31 -11.63 -3.49 -11.94
C VAL A 31 -10.59 -2.49 -11.40
N THR A 32 -9.77 -1.89 -12.27
CA THR A 32 -8.80 -0.88 -11.84
C THR A 32 -9.49 0.37 -11.29
N ASN A 33 -10.56 0.85 -11.94
CA ASN A 33 -11.30 2.02 -11.49
C ASN A 33 -12.01 1.78 -10.14
N SER A 34 -12.52 0.57 -9.89
CA SER A 34 -13.16 0.23 -8.61
C SER A 34 -12.16 0.22 -7.45
N PHE A 35 -10.93 -0.27 -7.66
CA PHE A 35 -9.85 -0.18 -6.68
C PHE A 35 -9.46 1.27 -6.40
N ALA A 36 -9.27 2.09 -7.45
CA ALA A 36 -8.95 3.51 -7.29
C ALA A 36 -10.05 4.27 -6.53
N SER A 37 -11.31 4.01 -6.87
CA SER A 37 -12.48 4.61 -6.22
C SER A 37 -12.57 4.22 -4.75
N PHE A 38 -12.30 2.95 -4.42
CA PHE A 38 -12.26 2.49 -3.03
C PHE A 38 -11.13 3.16 -2.23
N ILE A 39 -9.90 3.15 -2.76
CA ILE A 39 -8.72 3.76 -2.11
C ILE A 39 -8.97 5.24 -1.81
N HIS A 40 -9.56 5.97 -2.76
CA HIS A 40 -9.87 7.39 -2.61
C HIS A 40 -11.10 7.65 -1.72
N GLY A 41 -12.08 6.75 -1.72
CA GLY A 41 -13.41 6.96 -1.14
C GLY A 41 -13.54 6.65 0.35
N ILE A 42 -12.70 5.77 0.91
CA ILE A 42 -12.83 5.33 2.30
C ILE A 42 -12.53 6.46 3.29
N ARG A 43 -13.23 6.46 4.43
CA ARG A 43 -13.10 7.44 5.51
C ARG A 43 -12.98 6.73 6.86
N PRO A 44 -12.48 7.40 7.92
CA PRO A 44 -12.36 6.80 9.25
C PRO A 44 -13.66 6.20 9.79
N ARG A 45 -14.80 6.86 9.55
CA ARG A 45 -16.14 6.39 9.96
C ARG A 45 -16.56 5.08 9.31
N ASP A 46 -15.94 4.71 8.19
CA ASP A 46 -16.28 3.49 7.44
C ASP A 46 -15.58 2.26 8.01
N LEU A 47 -14.65 2.42 8.98
CA LEU A 47 -13.96 1.31 9.64
C LEU A 47 -14.78 0.82 10.84
N PRO A 48 -15.33 -0.41 10.80
CA PRO A 48 -16.02 -1.00 11.94
C PRO A 48 -15.08 -1.19 13.13
N ASP A 49 -15.62 -1.19 14.35
CA ASP A 49 -14.84 -1.32 15.58
C ASP A 49 -14.00 -2.59 15.63
N ILE A 50 -14.53 -3.71 15.12
CA ILE A 50 -13.80 -4.97 15.04
C ILE A 50 -12.57 -4.87 14.12
N VAL A 51 -12.68 -4.12 13.01
CA VAL A 51 -11.55 -3.86 12.10
C VAL A 51 -10.54 -2.99 12.82
N ARG A 52 -10.97 -1.85 13.40
CA ARG A 52 -10.09 -0.96 14.19
C ARG A 52 -9.32 -1.72 15.27
N HIS A 53 -9.99 -2.62 16.00
CA HIS A 53 -9.37 -3.43 17.03
C HIS A 53 -8.31 -4.40 16.46
N ARG A 54 -8.65 -5.14 15.39
CA ARG A 54 -7.73 -6.09 14.74
C ARG A 54 -6.51 -5.38 14.15
N SER A 55 -6.71 -4.26 13.45
CA SER A 55 -5.61 -3.51 12.84
C SER A 55 -4.62 -2.99 13.89
N LYS A 56 -5.10 -2.50 15.03
CA LYS A 56 -4.20 -2.07 16.12
C LYS A 56 -3.34 -3.21 16.65
N ARG A 57 -3.89 -4.44 16.73
CA ARG A 57 -3.12 -5.62 17.12
C ARG A 57 -2.08 -5.99 16.07
N MET A 58 -2.46 -6.01 14.79
CA MET A 58 -1.55 -6.27 13.67
C MET A 58 -0.39 -5.26 13.62
N MET A 59 -0.70 -3.97 13.83
CA MET A 59 0.32 -2.92 13.85
C MET A 59 1.27 -3.07 15.03
N LEU A 60 0.75 -3.35 16.23
CA LEU A 60 1.57 -3.57 17.42
C LEU A 60 2.48 -4.79 17.25
N ASP A 61 1.93 -5.89 16.75
CA ASP A 61 2.64 -7.13 16.45
C ASP A 61 3.77 -6.88 15.44
N SER A 62 3.46 -6.27 14.29
CA SER A 62 4.42 -5.92 13.24
C SER A 62 5.56 -5.03 13.74
N ILE A 63 5.28 -4.05 14.61
CA ILE A 63 6.34 -3.23 15.24
C ILE A 63 7.21 -4.09 16.16
N GLY A 64 6.61 -4.95 16.98
CA GLY A 64 7.31 -5.83 17.90
C GLY A 64 8.27 -6.78 17.17
N VAL A 65 7.76 -7.51 16.18
CA VAL A 65 8.56 -8.44 15.37
C VAL A 65 9.61 -7.70 14.54
N GLY A 66 9.31 -6.50 14.05
CA GLY A 66 10.29 -5.66 13.34
C GLY A 66 11.44 -5.17 14.24
N LEU A 67 11.17 -4.86 15.51
CA LEU A 67 12.21 -4.47 16.46
C LEU A 67 13.15 -5.64 16.79
N ILE A 68 12.64 -6.83 17.07
CA ILE A 68 13.51 -8.01 17.28
C ILE A 68 14.19 -8.43 15.98
N GLY A 69 13.47 -8.39 14.86
CA GLY A 69 14.01 -8.73 13.55
C GLY A 69 15.11 -7.78 13.07
N SER A 70 15.17 -6.54 13.60
CA SER A 70 16.26 -5.60 13.31
C SER A 70 17.62 -6.06 13.81
N THR A 71 17.68 -7.06 14.71
CA THR A 71 18.94 -7.63 15.23
C THR A 71 19.44 -8.84 14.44
N THR A 72 18.73 -9.26 13.39
CA THR A 72 19.10 -10.44 12.59
C THR A 72 20.26 -10.15 11.63
N HIS A 73 20.92 -11.22 11.16
CA HIS A 73 22.01 -11.11 10.19
C HIS A 73 21.55 -10.47 8.87
N VAL A 74 20.37 -10.86 8.36
CA VAL A 74 19.80 -10.31 7.12
C VAL A 74 19.49 -8.81 7.25
N SER A 75 18.92 -8.38 8.39
CA SER A 75 18.67 -6.96 8.66
C SER A 75 19.96 -6.14 8.67
N ASN A 76 21.05 -6.67 9.22
CA ASN A 76 22.35 -5.99 9.20
C ASN A 76 22.93 -5.83 7.78
N ILE A 77 22.78 -6.84 6.92
CA ILE A 77 23.20 -6.75 5.51
C ILE A 77 22.42 -5.65 4.80
N ILE A 78 21.09 -5.65 4.94
CA ILE A 78 20.22 -4.67 4.29
C ILE A 78 20.44 -3.26 4.85
N LEU A 79 20.71 -3.14 6.14
CA LEU A 79 21.03 -1.86 6.76
C LEU A 79 22.26 -1.22 6.13
N LYS A 80 23.33 -1.99 5.96
CA LYS A 80 24.56 -1.52 5.32
C LYS A 80 24.32 -1.09 3.87
N TYR A 81 23.60 -1.90 3.10
CA TYR A 81 23.20 -1.56 1.74
C TYR A 81 22.39 -0.24 1.69
N CYS A 82 21.43 -0.07 2.60
CA CYS A 82 20.62 1.15 2.66
C CYS A 82 21.47 2.38 3.04
N GLN A 83 22.43 2.24 3.95
CA GLN A 83 23.35 3.32 4.31
C GLN A 83 24.22 3.74 3.13
N ASP A 84 24.81 2.78 2.43
CA ASP A 84 25.67 3.02 1.27
C ASP A 84 24.88 3.71 0.14
N LEU A 85 23.71 3.17 -0.21
CA LEU A 85 22.86 3.75 -1.25
C LEU A 85 22.32 5.14 -0.86
N HIS A 86 21.96 5.32 0.41
CA HIS A 86 21.52 6.61 0.93
C HIS A 86 22.61 7.66 0.78
N PHE A 87 23.83 7.37 1.24
CA PHE A 87 24.96 8.27 1.17
C PHE A 87 25.28 8.67 -0.29
N CYS A 88 25.32 7.69 -1.20
CA CYS A 88 25.58 7.94 -2.62
C CYS A 88 24.52 8.82 -3.31
N THR A 89 23.26 8.74 -2.88
CA THR A 89 22.13 9.39 -3.56
C THR A 89 21.74 10.73 -2.91
N TYR A 90 21.80 10.80 -1.58
CA TYR A 90 21.24 11.89 -0.77
C TYR A 90 22.28 12.57 0.14
N GLY A 91 23.52 12.08 0.17
CA GLY A 91 24.54 12.57 1.08
C GLY A 91 24.10 12.44 2.54
N ASN A 92 24.08 13.57 3.26
CA ASN A 92 23.70 13.63 4.68
C ASN A 92 22.20 13.96 4.92
N ALA A 93 21.36 13.96 3.88
CA ALA A 93 19.94 14.32 4.01
C ALA A 93 19.12 13.21 4.68
N SER A 94 19.07 13.21 6.00
CA SER A 94 18.48 12.15 6.82
C SER A 94 16.99 12.40 7.13
N LEU A 95 16.07 11.50 6.74
CA LEU A 95 14.62 11.76 6.80
C LEU A 95 13.86 10.79 7.71
N CYS A 96 13.99 9.48 7.52
CA CYS A 96 13.11 8.48 8.15
C CYS A 96 13.87 7.41 8.95
N SER A 97 13.39 7.15 10.17
CA SER A 97 14.04 6.27 11.15
C SER A 97 14.02 4.80 10.72
N VAL A 98 15.08 4.07 11.08
CA VAL A 98 15.17 2.61 10.94
C VAL A 98 14.95 1.95 12.31
N TYR A 99 14.17 0.87 12.36
CA TYR A 99 13.83 0.14 13.58
C TYR A 99 15.09 -0.35 14.31
N GLY A 100 15.12 -0.16 15.63
CA GLY A 100 16.26 -0.57 16.47
C GLY A 100 17.54 0.25 16.31
N GLN A 101 17.63 1.15 15.31
CA GLN A 101 18.85 1.89 14.98
C GLN A 101 18.75 3.34 15.46
N LYS A 102 19.09 3.57 16.74
CA LYS A 102 18.99 4.90 17.36
C LYS A 102 19.80 5.95 16.60
N GLY A 103 19.13 7.02 16.16
CA GLY A 103 19.76 8.17 15.49
C GLY A 103 20.07 7.95 14.02
N LEU A 104 19.98 6.72 13.51
CA LEU A 104 20.13 6.44 12.09
C LEU A 104 18.83 6.75 11.36
N LYS A 105 18.91 7.60 10.33
CA LYS A 105 17.82 7.77 9.38
C LYS A 105 18.35 7.77 7.95
N VAL A 106 17.53 7.24 7.06
CA VAL A 106 17.80 7.14 5.62
C VAL A 106 16.64 7.75 4.84
N SER A 107 16.65 7.64 3.51
CA SER A 107 15.53 8.10 2.69
C SER A 107 14.26 7.28 3.00
N PRO A 108 13.06 7.83 2.76
CA PRO A 108 11.79 7.18 3.12
C PRO A 108 11.63 5.78 2.51
N THR A 109 12.03 5.61 1.25
CA THR A 109 11.98 4.33 0.55
C THR A 109 12.92 3.30 1.16
N LEU A 110 14.14 3.70 1.53
CA LEU A 110 15.12 2.82 2.17
C LEU A 110 14.75 2.48 3.61
N ALA A 111 14.14 3.42 4.34
CA ALA A 111 13.63 3.17 5.68
C ALA A 111 12.49 2.14 5.64
N ALA A 112 11.54 2.31 4.73
CA ALA A 112 10.46 1.34 4.52
C ALA A 112 11.01 -0.04 4.13
N TYR A 113 12.00 -0.09 3.24
CA TYR A 113 12.65 -1.34 2.83
C TYR A 113 13.36 -2.05 3.98
N ALA A 114 14.25 -1.35 4.71
CA ALA A 114 14.98 -1.94 5.84
C ALA A 114 14.03 -2.40 6.96
N ASN A 115 13.02 -1.60 7.28
CA ASN A 115 12.03 -1.93 8.31
C ASN A 115 11.14 -3.10 7.88
N GLY A 116 10.73 -3.18 6.60
CA GLY A 116 9.98 -4.32 6.07
C GLY A 116 10.78 -5.62 6.09
N VAL A 117 12.06 -5.57 5.72
CA VAL A 117 12.97 -6.72 5.87
C VAL A 117 13.06 -7.14 7.33
N ALA A 118 13.21 -6.20 8.26
CA ALA A 118 13.27 -6.52 9.68
C ALA A 118 12.01 -7.24 10.15
N VAL A 119 10.82 -6.77 9.76
CA VAL A 119 9.52 -7.40 10.10
C VAL A 119 9.47 -8.86 9.67
N HIS A 120 9.91 -9.19 8.45
CA HIS A 120 9.82 -10.54 7.90
C HIS A 120 11.11 -11.37 8.05
N SER A 121 12.12 -10.84 8.74
CA SER A 121 13.47 -11.47 8.81
C SER A 121 13.50 -12.83 9.52
N MET A 122 12.45 -13.16 10.27
CA MET A 122 12.34 -14.36 11.10
C MET A 122 11.13 -15.23 10.74
N ASP A 123 10.37 -14.88 9.70
CA ASP A 123 9.07 -15.52 9.38
C ASP A 123 8.12 -15.55 10.59
N PHE A 124 8.08 -14.44 11.33
CA PHE A 124 7.41 -14.34 12.63
C PHE A 124 6.29 -13.29 12.66
N ASP A 125 6.11 -12.56 11.56
CA ASP A 125 5.05 -11.58 11.37
C ASP A 125 3.69 -12.23 11.09
N ASP A 126 2.66 -11.40 11.06
CA ASP A 126 1.28 -11.84 10.97
C ASP A 126 0.98 -12.62 9.68
N THR A 127 0.04 -13.56 9.79
CA THR A 127 -0.42 -14.37 8.66
C THR A 127 -1.91 -14.16 8.42
N TRP A 128 -2.31 -14.22 7.15
CA TRP A 128 -3.71 -14.04 6.78
C TRP A 128 -4.19 -15.09 5.77
N HIS A 129 -5.49 -15.06 5.47
CA HIS A 129 -6.12 -15.93 4.49
C HIS A 129 -6.87 -15.08 3.44
N PRO A 130 -6.62 -15.26 2.12
CA PRO A 130 -5.65 -16.17 1.50
C PRO A 130 -4.19 -15.93 1.96
N ALA A 131 -3.34 -16.96 1.82
CA ALA A 131 -2.03 -17.02 2.47
C ALA A 131 -1.11 -15.85 2.08
N THR A 132 -0.81 -14.99 3.06
CA THR A 132 0.12 -13.86 2.92
C THR A 132 0.53 -13.31 4.30
N HIS A 133 1.53 -12.42 4.32
CA HIS A 133 1.96 -11.63 5.48
C HIS A 133 1.66 -10.14 5.23
N PRO A 134 0.47 -9.65 5.60
CA PRO A 134 -0.07 -8.44 5.01
C PRO A 134 0.45 -7.14 5.67
N SER A 135 0.90 -7.18 6.93
CA SER A 135 1.27 -5.97 7.67
C SER A 135 2.66 -5.45 7.32
N GLY A 136 3.64 -6.35 7.14
CA GLY A 136 5.04 -6.00 6.88
C GLY A 136 5.26 -5.21 5.58
N ALA A 137 4.36 -5.36 4.61
CA ALA A 137 4.39 -4.60 3.36
C ALA A 137 3.80 -3.18 3.48
N VAL A 138 2.92 -2.94 4.46
CA VAL A 138 2.14 -1.69 4.56
C VAL A 138 2.67 -0.77 5.65
N LEU A 139 2.83 -1.29 6.87
CA LEU A 139 3.11 -0.45 8.04
C LEU A 139 4.45 0.29 7.95
N PRO A 140 5.57 -0.35 7.55
CA PRO A 140 6.85 0.36 7.39
C PRO A 140 6.79 1.52 6.40
N ALA A 141 6.08 1.35 5.29
CA ALA A 141 5.89 2.40 4.28
C ALA A 141 5.08 3.57 4.84
N LEU A 142 3.98 3.30 5.54
CA LEU A 142 3.16 4.34 6.16
C LEU A 142 3.96 5.11 7.22
N LEU A 143 4.68 4.42 8.11
CA LEU A 143 5.47 5.10 9.14
C LEU A 143 6.60 5.94 8.55
N ALA A 144 7.22 5.51 7.44
CA ALA A 144 8.18 6.34 6.72
C ALA A 144 7.50 7.62 6.16
N LEU A 145 6.34 7.47 5.51
CA LEU A 145 5.59 8.61 4.96
C LEU A 145 5.14 9.59 6.05
N THR A 146 4.69 9.11 7.22
CA THR A 146 4.30 10.01 8.33
C THR A 146 5.45 10.91 8.81
N GLN A 147 6.70 10.46 8.69
CA GLN A 147 7.88 11.25 9.05
C GLN A 147 8.26 12.29 7.96
N MET A 148 7.70 12.17 6.76
CA MET A 148 7.89 13.15 5.68
C MET A 148 6.87 14.29 5.70
N VAL A 149 5.73 14.11 6.37
CA VAL A 149 4.69 15.15 6.42
C VAL A 149 5.22 16.36 7.17
N SER A 150 4.98 17.55 6.63
CA SER A 150 5.42 18.83 7.22
C SER A 150 5.07 18.94 8.70
N GLN A 151 5.93 19.60 9.48
CA GLN A 151 5.70 19.84 10.90
C GLN A 151 4.38 20.59 11.18
N GLU A 152 3.88 21.33 10.21
CA GLU A 152 2.62 22.08 10.29
C GLU A 152 1.37 21.18 10.21
N ARG A 153 1.51 19.93 9.74
CA ARG A 153 0.43 18.95 9.67
C ARG A 153 0.82 17.67 10.39
N ARG A 154 0.10 17.35 11.45
CA ARG A 154 0.24 16.04 12.11
C ARG A 154 -0.70 15.03 11.46
N VAL A 155 -0.17 13.86 11.12
CA VAL A 155 -0.99 12.70 10.76
C VAL A 155 -1.60 12.14 12.04
N THR A 156 -2.92 12.02 12.06
CA THR A 156 -3.66 11.45 13.18
C THR A 156 -3.57 9.92 13.19
N GLY A 157 -3.76 9.30 14.35
CA GLY A 157 -3.83 7.84 14.46
C GLY A 157 -4.99 7.24 13.66
N GLU A 158 -6.10 7.98 13.50
CA GLU A 158 -7.21 7.56 12.65
C GLU A 158 -6.85 7.55 11.16
N GLU A 159 -6.19 8.61 10.65
CA GLU A 159 -5.71 8.63 9.27
C GLU A 159 -4.74 7.47 8.99
N LEU A 160 -3.82 7.20 9.93
CA LEU A 160 -2.90 6.07 9.82
C LEU A 160 -3.64 4.72 9.81
N LEU A 161 -4.64 4.55 10.67
CA LEU A 161 -5.47 3.34 10.71
C LEU A 161 -6.25 3.13 9.41
N VAL A 162 -6.80 4.20 8.82
CA VAL A 162 -7.48 4.10 7.51
C VAL A 162 -6.49 3.69 6.43
N ALA A 163 -5.35 4.37 6.32
CA ALA A 163 -4.35 4.07 5.30
C ALA A 163 -3.82 2.63 5.43
N PHE A 164 -3.60 2.16 6.66
CA PHE A 164 -3.21 0.77 6.93
C PHE A 164 -4.26 -0.21 6.43
N ASN A 165 -5.54 -0.02 6.80
CA ASN A 165 -6.62 -0.92 6.39
C ASN A 165 -6.88 -0.91 4.89
N VAL A 166 -6.67 0.23 4.20
CA VAL A 166 -6.70 0.26 2.73
C VAL A 166 -5.65 -0.69 2.16
N GLY A 167 -4.41 -0.62 2.65
CA GLY A 167 -3.35 -1.52 2.21
C GLY A 167 -3.68 -3.00 2.44
N ILE A 168 -4.24 -3.33 3.60
CA ILE A 168 -4.67 -4.70 3.92
C ILE A 168 -5.81 -5.16 3.00
N GLU A 169 -6.85 -4.35 2.83
CA GLU A 169 -8.02 -4.68 2.01
C GLU A 169 -7.64 -4.90 0.54
N ILE A 170 -6.77 -4.05 -0.02
CA ILE A 170 -6.34 -4.16 -1.42
C ILE A 170 -5.56 -5.46 -1.65
N GLN A 171 -4.69 -5.84 -0.72
CA GLN A 171 -4.00 -7.15 -0.78
C GLN A 171 -5.02 -8.31 -0.76
N GLY A 172 -5.97 -8.28 0.17
CA GLY A 172 -7.02 -9.29 0.29
C GLY A 172 -7.85 -9.45 -0.99
N ARG A 173 -8.30 -8.34 -1.57
CA ARG A 173 -9.09 -8.33 -2.82
C ARG A 173 -8.29 -8.86 -4.01
N LEU A 174 -7.02 -8.45 -4.16
CA LEU A 174 -6.16 -8.94 -5.24
C LEU A 174 -5.95 -10.46 -5.17
N MET A 175 -5.75 -11.01 -3.96
CA MET A 175 -5.61 -12.45 -3.78
C MET A 175 -6.87 -13.21 -4.19
N GLY A 176 -8.05 -12.63 -3.95
CA GLY A 176 -9.35 -13.21 -4.34
C GLY A 176 -9.55 -13.37 -5.86
N PHE A 177 -8.66 -12.84 -6.71
CA PHE A 177 -8.74 -13.00 -8.16
C PHE A 177 -8.17 -14.31 -8.69
N SER A 178 -7.57 -15.12 -7.82
CA SER A 178 -7.13 -16.48 -8.17
C SER A 178 -8.10 -17.52 -7.64
N LYS A 179 -8.37 -18.57 -8.43
CA LYS A 179 -9.15 -19.73 -7.96
C LYS A 179 -8.44 -20.45 -6.80
N GLU A 180 -7.10 -20.39 -6.78
CA GLU A 180 -6.28 -21.02 -5.74
C GLU A 180 -6.46 -20.40 -4.36
N ALA A 181 -6.97 -19.16 -4.28
CA ALA A 181 -7.32 -18.52 -3.02
C ALA A 181 -8.37 -19.30 -2.22
N ASN A 182 -9.20 -20.11 -2.90
CA ASN A 182 -10.25 -20.92 -2.29
C ASN A 182 -9.84 -22.37 -2.02
N ASN A 183 -8.64 -22.78 -2.46
CA ASN A 183 -8.13 -24.14 -2.29
C ASN A 183 -7.49 -24.31 -0.92
N ILE A 184 -8.32 -24.27 0.13
CA ILE A 184 -7.91 -24.67 1.48
C ILE A 184 -7.87 -26.21 1.50
N PRO A 185 -6.72 -26.85 1.77
CA PRO A 185 -6.67 -28.30 1.94
C PRO A 185 -7.65 -28.70 3.04
N LYS A 186 -8.62 -29.55 2.72
CA LYS A 186 -9.48 -30.16 3.74
C LYS A 186 -8.58 -31.06 4.59
N LYS A 187 -8.43 -30.73 5.88
CA LYS A 187 -7.78 -31.59 6.86
C LYS A 187 -8.62 -32.83 7.11
#